data_AF-A0A926NIU2-F1
#
_entry.id   AF-A0A926NIU2-F1
#
_cell.length_a   1.000
_cell.length_b   1.000
_cell.length_c   1.000
_cell.angle_alpha   90.00
_cell.angle_beta   90.00
_cell.angle_gamma   90.00
#
_symmetry.space_group_name_H-M   'P 1'
#
loop_
_entity.id
_entity.type
_entity.pdbx_description
1 polymer ?
#
loop_
_entity_poly.entity_id
_entity_poly.type
_entity_poly.pdbx_seq_one_letter_code
_entity_poly.pdbx_strand_id
1 'polypeptide(L)'
;MEIIMGEKQLGIGLALVSMLLVASGCSESKVTAAASVDSSKKTFSLAIKEIDKTVDLVNPRTNKVLYELNQSNNAKEFENEVKGFVSDLANKVDQPMIPSKLDSNGKLIHGKSRVILDEEKTVQRLLGLTAHDNIVELPIEETKPNVSAETVNGITNTVIGSYKTSFDPSVKGRSTNIAISAKEFDQVVLGPGDRFYFNLVVGERTTERGYQKAMEIVNKEFVEGIGGGICQTSSTLYNAVEKAGLEIIERHNHSRSIGYVPAGKDATVAWGFKDFKFANNKDFPVMLKTIVDQVNGTIEVQVLAASKI
;
A
#
# COMPACT_ATOMS: atom_id res chain seq x y z
N MET A 1 -39.17 -41.96 -49.23
CA MET A 1 -38.54 -40.81 -48.55
C MET A 1 -37.03 -41.00 -48.64
N GLU A 2 -36.39 -40.77 -49.79
CA GLU A 2 -36.37 -39.55 -50.64
C GLU A 2 -35.62 -38.43 -49.91
N ILE A 3 -34.38 -38.05 -50.29
CA ILE A 3 -33.92 -37.41 -51.56
C ILE A 3 -34.59 -36.02 -51.67
N ILE A 4 -33.88 -34.89 -51.64
CA ILE A 4 -33.15 -34.18 -52.72
C ILE A 4 -32.20 -33.17 -52.01
N MET A 5 -30.87 -33.19 -52.15
CA MET A 5 -30.01 -32.58 -53.21
C MET A 5 -30.11 -31.05 -53.39
N GLY A 6 -28.97 -30.37 -53.61
CA GLY A 6 -28.95 -28.90 -53.76
C GLY A 6 -27.57 -28.26 -53.92
N GLU A 7 -26.77 -28.67 -54.91
CA GLU A 7 -25.51 -27.98 -55.25
C GLU A 7 -25.73 -26.63 -55.95
N LYS A 8 -24.73 -25.74 -55.87
CA LYS A 8 -24.45 -24.75 -56.93
C LYS A 8 -22.97 -24.34 -56.95
N GLN A 9 -22.26 -24.69 -58.01
CA GLN A 9 -21.03 -24.00 -58.41
C GLN A 9 -21.38 -22.74 -59.24
N LEU A 10 -20.53 -21.70 -59.19
CA LEU A 10 -19.80 -21.13 -60.34
C LEU A 10 -18.99 -19.89 -59.88
N GLY A 11 -17.86 -19.58 -60.54
CA GLY A 11 -17.14 -18.31 -60.31
C GLY A 11 -15.63 -18.35 -60.54
N ILE A 12 -15.17 -18.61 -61.78
CA ILE A 12 -13.75 -18.50 -62.15
C ILE A 12 -13.42 -17.02 -62.44
N GLY A 13 -12.37 -16.49 -61.83
CA GLY A 13 -11.78 -15.19 -62.15
C GLY A 13 -10.26 -15.32 -62.33
N LEU A 14 -9.73 -14.91 -63.49
CA LEU A 14 -8.36 -15.18 -63.92
C LEU A 14 -7.53 -13.88 -64.04
N ALA A 15 -6.39 -13.80 -63.36
CA ALA A 15 -5.52 -12.60 -63.33
C ALA A 15 -4.01 -12.93 -63.27
N LEU A 16 -3.54 -13.67 -64.27
CA LEU A 16 -2.24 -13.59 -64.97
C LEU A 16 -1.06 -12.70 -64.45
N VAL A 17 0.17 -13.25 -64.59
CA VAL A 17 1.51 -12.57 -64.68
C VAL A 17 2.08 -12.03 -63.34
N SER A 18 3.37 -12.15 -62.97
CA SER A 18 4.63 -12.69 -63.57
C SER A 18 5.42 -13.51 -62.52
N MET A 19 6.23 -14.54 -62.84
CA MET A 19 7.68 -14.48 -63.18
C MET A 19 8.47 -13.38 -62.45
N LEU A 20 9.66 -13.58 -61.86
CA LEU A 20 10.62 -14.72 -61.73
C LEU A 20 11.39 -14.50 -60.37
N LEU A 21 12.37 -15.24 -59.84
CA LEU A 21 13.29 -16.32 -60.27
C LEU A 21 13.65 -17.17 -59.01
N VAL A 22 14.84 -17.79 -58.93
CA VAL A 22 15.36 -18.58 -57.80
C VAL A 22 16.86 -18.29 -57.60
N ALA A 23 17.32 -18.09 -56.35
CA ALA A 23 18.73 -18.23 -55.97
C ALA A 23 18.89 -18.46 -54.46
N SER A 24 19.72 -19.45 -54.10
CA SER A 24 20.13 -19.77 -52.72
C SER A 24 21.28 -18.88 -52.23
N GLY A 25 21.36 -18.63 -50.91
CA GLY A 25 22.54 -18.02 -50.31
C GLY A 25 22.54 -18.04 -48.78
N CYS A 26 23.27 -18.96 -48.18
CA CYS A 26 23.71 -18.83 -46.78
C CYS A 26 24.99 -18.00 -46.75
N SER A 27 25.09 -17.04 -45.82
CA SER A 27 26.36 -16.45 -45.43
C SER A 27 26.42 -16.24 -43.92
N GLU A 28 27.46 -16.78 -43.30
CA GLU A 28 27.86 -16.39 -41.94
C GLU A 28 28.68 -15.11 -42.03
N SER A 29 28.28 -14.06 -41.31
CA SER A 29 29.11 -12.89 -41.06
C SER A 29 29.52 -12.86 -39.58
N LYS A 30 30.83 -12.84 -39.34
CA LYS A 30 31.41 -13.04 -38.00
C LYS A 30 31.18 -11.82 -37.10
N VAL A 31 30.83 -12.09 -35.84
CA VAL A 31 30.61 -11.09 -34.80
C VAL A 31 31.95 -10.56 -34.26
N THR A 32 32.07 -9.24 -34.14
CA THR A 32 33.05 -8.58 -33.27
C THR A 32 32.29 -7.73 -32.26
N ALA A 33 32.37 -8.08 -30.98
CA ALA A 33 31.65 -7.38 -29.92
C ALA A 33 32.40 -6.12 -29.46
N ALA A 34 31.63 -5.06 -29.16
CA ALA A 34 32.08 -3.88 -28.44
C ALA A 34 30.98 -3.48 -27.45
N ALA A 35 31.36 -2.97 -26.28
CA ALA A 35 30.45 -2.58 -25.22
C ALA A 35 30.73 -1.15 -24.74
N SER A 36 29.67 -0.41 -24.43
CA SER A 36 29.72 0.90 -23.77
C SER A 36 28.52 1.05 -22.85
N VAL A 37 28.64 1.91 -21.84
CA VAL A 37 27.60 2.18 -20.83
C VAL A 37 27.45 3.68 -20.68
N ASP A 38 26.22 4.18 -20.81
CA ASP A 38 25.84 5.57 -20.51
C ASP A 38 25.12 5.61 -19.16
N SER A 39 25.62 6.44 -18.24
CA SER A 39 25.09 6.57 -16.88
C SER A 39 23.93 7.56 -16.73
N SER A 40 23.38 8.10 -17.82
CA SER A 40 22.40 9.20 -17.80
C SER A 40 20.91 8.81 -17.84
N LYS A 41 20.57 7.55 -18.16
CA LYS A 41 19.17 7.05 -18.20
C LYS A 41 19.05 5.64 -17.61
N LYS A 42 17.98 5.38 -16.85
CA LYS A 42 17.63 4.03 -16.32
C LYS A 42 16.92 3.18 -17.38
N THR A 43 17.55 2.99 -18.53
CA THR A 43 17.05 2.11 -19.61
C THR A 43 17.62 0.71 -19.41
N PHE A 44 16.77 -0.32 -19.37
CA PHE A 44 17.21 -1.71 -19.49
C PHE A 44 17.26 -2.11 -20.97
N SER A 45 18.32 -2.81 -21.36
CA SER A 45 18.53 -3.31 -22.72
C SER A 45 19.22 -4.67 -22.65
N LEU A 46 18.61 -5.66 -23.30
CA LEU A 46 19.05 -7.06 -23.36
C LEU A 46 18.81 -7.54 -24.79
N ALA A 47 19.71 -8.37 -25.33
CA ALA A 47 19.78 -8.62 -26.77
C ALA A 47 19.13 -9.95 -27.19
N ILE A 48 17.87 -9.91 -27.63
CA ILE A 48 17.36 -10.82 -28.66
C ILE A 48 17.58 -10.15 -30.03
N LYS A 49 17.70 -10.94 -31.10
CA LYS A 49 17.92 -10.43 -32.46
C LYS A 49 16.63 -9.82 -33.06
N GLU A 50 16.51 -8.51 -32.88
CA GLU A 50 15.71 -7.58 -33.70
C GLU A 50 14.21 -7.89 -33.83
N ILE A 51 13.48 -7.65 -32.74
CA ILE A 51 12.20 -6.93 -32.84
C ILE A 51 12.32 -5.71 -31.92
N ASP A 52 12.66 -4.54 -32.48
CA ASP A 52 12.64 -3.26 -31.78
C ASP A 52 11.19 -2.89 -31.47
N LYS A 53 10.72 -3.26 -30.29
CA LYS A 53 9.36 -3.01 -29.83
C LYS A 53 9.31 -2.71 -28.34
N THR A 54 9.19 -1.43 -28.02
CA THR A 54 8.77 -0.98 -26.70
C THR A 54 7.31 -1.37 -26.44
N VAL A 55 7.02 -1.79 -25.21
CA VAL A 55 5.66 -2.02 -24.73
C VAL A 55 5.39 -1.10 -23.55
N ASP A 56 4.34 -0.28 -23.68
CA ASP A 56 3.95 0.72 -22.67
C ASP A 56 3.19 0.06 -21.52
N LEU A 57 3.74 0.13 -20.31
CA LEU A 57 3.05 -0.32 -19.10
C LEU A 57 2.26 0.85 -18.51
N VAL A 58 0.96 0.87 -18.73
CA VAL A 58 0.08 2.01 -18.41
C VAL A 58 -0.64 1.78 -17.08
N ASN A 59 -0.69 2.81 -16.25
CA ASN A 59 -1.56 2.84 -15.07
C ASN A 59 -2.97 3.32 -15.49
N PRO A 60 -3.99 2.46 -15.51
CA PRO A 60 -5.34 2.82 -15.98
C PRO A 60 -6.05 3.86 -15.10
N ARG A 61 -5.53 4.15 -13.89
CA ARG A 61 -6.09 5.19 -12.99
C ARG A 61 -5.63 6.60 -13.36
N THR A 62 -4.58 6.74 -14.19
CA THR A 62 -3.96 8.03 -14.53
C THR A 62 -3.63 8.18 -16.02
N ASN A 63 -3.81 7.12 -16.83
CA ASN A 63 -3.37 7.02 -18.24
C ASN A 63 -1.89 7.38 -18.46
N LYS A 64 -1.06 7.20 -17.43
CA LYS A 64 0.38 7.46 -17.47
C LYS A 64 1.14 6.18 -17.75
N VAL A 65 2.01 6.21 -18.76
CA VAL A 65 3.06 5.20 -18.97
C VAL A 65 4.01 5.23 -17.76
N LEU A 66 4.14 4.09 -17.08
CA LEU A 66 5.05 3.93 -15.94
C LEU A 66 6.43 3.38 -16.38
N TYR A 67 6.46 2.62 -17.47
CA TYR A 67 7.65 1.98 -17.99
C TYR A 67 7.49 1.58 -19.47
N GLU A 68 8.61 1.53 -20.19
CA GLU A 68 8.74 1.00 -21.56
C GLU A 68 9.60 -0.27 -21.49
N LEU A 69 9.06 -1.44 -21.86
CA LEU A 69 9.75 -2.73 -21.69
C LEU A 69 10.35 -3.25 -23.02
N ASN A 70 11.57 -3.77 -22.94
CA ASN A 70 12.32 -4.45 -24.02
C ASN A 70 12.64 -5.90 -23.61
N GLN A 71 12.69 -6.85 -24.55
CA GLN A 71 12.71 -8.30 -24.24
C GLN A 71 14.11 -8.94 -24.20
N SER A 72 14.25 -10.05 -23.44
CA SER A 72 15.55 -10.70 -23.10
C SER A 72 15.62 -12.20 -23.46
N ASN A 73 16.84 -12.71 -23.66
CA ASN A 73 17.13 -13.90 -24.47
C ASN A 73 17.28 -15.23 -23.69
N ASN A 74 16.90 -15.28 -22.40
CA ASN A 74 16.90 -16.51 -21.60
C ASN A 74 15.63 -16.61 -20.75
N ALA A 75 14.74 -17.55 -21.07
CA ALA A 75 13.40 -17.66 -20.48
C ALA A 75 13.39 -17.74 -18.93
N LYS A 76 14.35 -18.44 -18.31
CA LYS A 76 14.34 -18.63 -16.84
C LYS A 76 15.04 -17.51 -16.08
N GLU A 77 15.97 -16.80 -16.71
CA GLU A 77 16.52 -15.56 -16.15
C GLU A 77 15.50 -14.43 -16.32
N PHE A 78 14.89 -14.31 -17.51
CA PHE A 78 13.80 -13.38 -17.81
C PHE A 78 12.60 -13.54 -16.87
N GLU A 79 12.18 -14.76 -16.51
CA GLU A 79 11.12 -14.95 -15.51
C GLU A 79 11.46 -14.32 -14.15
N ASN A 80 12.72 -14.38 -13.73
CA ASN A 80 13.19 -13.77 -12.48
C ASN A 80 13.39 -12.25 -12.62
N GLU A 81 13.88 -11.76 -13.76
CA GLU A 81 13.97 -10.34 -14.09
C GLU A 81 12.58 -9.68 -14.09
N VAL A 82 11.59 -10.31 -14.74
CA VAL A 82 10.19 -9.84 -14.76
C VAL A 82 9.59 -9.83 -13.35
N LYS A 83 9.80 -10.87 -12.52
CA LYS A 83 9.35 -10.87 -11.12
C LYS A 83 10.02 -9.76 -10.30
N GLY A 84 11.33 -9.57 -10.44
CA GLY A 84 12.07 -8.50 -9.78
C GLY A 84 11.53 -7.13 -10.18
N PHE A 85 11.34 -6.89 -11.49
CA PHE A 85 10.76 -5.68 -12.04
C PHE A 85 9.32 -5.43 -11.54
N VAL A 86 8.48 -6.46 -11.48
CA VAL A 86 7.09 -6.33 -11.00
C VAL A 86 7.04 -5.98 -9.51
N SER A 87 7.86 -6.60 -8.67
CA SER A 87 8.03 -6.17 -7.27
C SER A 87 8.50 -4.71 -7.19
N ASP A 88 9.48 -4.34 -8.01
CA ASP A 88 9.96 -2.96 -8.10
C ASP A 88 8.87 -1.99 -8.57
N LEU A 89 7.90 -2.43 -9.37
CA LEU A 89 6.75 -1.66 -9.85
C LEU A 89 5.64 -1.57 -8.80
N ALA A 90 5.33 -2.67 -8.09
CA ALA A 90 4.40 -2.70 -6.96
C ALA A 90 4.85 -1.70 -5.88
N ASN A 91 6.13 -1.69 -5.51
CA ASN A 91 6.71 -0.68 -4.59
C ASN A 91 6.55 0.80 -5.02
N LYS A 92 6.14 1.07 -6.28
CA LYS A 92 5.87 2.42 -6.82
C LYS A 92 4.37 2.68 -7.05
N VAL A 93 3.56 1.63 -7.22
CA VAL A 93 2.12 1.68 -7.53
C VAL A 93 1.27 1.54 -6.26
N ASP A 94 1.71 0.71 -5.32
CA ASP A 94 0.98 0.34 -4.13
C ASP A 94 0.81 1.52 -3.18
N GLN A 95 -0.41 1.69 -2.69
CA GLN A 95 -0.79 2.71 -1.73
C GLN A 95 -1.66 2.06 -0.66
N PRO A 96 -1.27 2.11 0.63
CA PRO A 96 -2.13 1.60 1.68
C PRO A 96 -3.38 2.47 1.83
N MET A 97 -4.47 1.90 2.33
CA MET A 97 -5.67 2.67 2.66
C MET A 97 -5.33 3.74 3.71
N ILE A 98 -5.80 4.97 3.50
CA ILE A 98 -5.93 5.93 4.59
C ILE A 98 -7.38 5.84 5.06
N PRO A 99 -7.67 5.51 6.33
CA PRO A 99 -9.02 5.46 6.86
C PRO A 99 -9.80 6.77 6.71
N SER A 100 -11.13 6.69 6.78
CA SER A 100 -12.00 7.85 6.86
C SER A 100 -11.95 8.51 8.25
N LYS A 101 -12.45 9.73 8.38
CA LYS A 101 -12.62 10.42 9.67
C LYS A 101 -14.00 11.06 9.81
N LEU A 102 -14.43 11.38 11.02
CA LEU A 102 -15.43 12.43 11.23
C LEU A 102 -14.76 13.80 11.40
N ASP A 103 -15.45 14.86 10.96
CA ASP A 103 -15.11 16.24 11.31
C ASP A 103 -15.75 16.67 12.64
N SER A 104 -15.43 17.88 13.10
CA SER A 104 -15.98 18.45 14.35
C SER A 104 -17.50 18.61 14.39
N ASN A 105 -18.19 18.44 13.26
CA ASN A 105 -19.64 18.51 13.10
C ASN A 105 -20.27 17.11 12.97
N GLY A 106 -19.46 16.04 13.07
CA GLY A 106 -19.88 14.66 12.86
C GLY A 106 -19.99 14.24 11.39
N LYS A 107 -19.54 15.08 10.44
CA LYS A 107 -19.60 14.77 9.01
C LYS A 107 -18.46 13.83 8.60
N LEU A 108 -18.78 12.79 7.85
CA LEU A 108 -17.80 11.87 7.28
C LEU A 108 -16.90 12.57 6.24
N ILE A 109 -15.59 12.56 6.50
CA ILE A 109 -14.51 12.85 5.56
C ILE A 109 -14.00 11.48 5.07
N HIS A 110 -14.22 11.16 3.80
CA HIS A 110 -13.69 9.94 3.21
C HIS A 110 -12.16 9.96 3.16
N GLY A 111 -11.56 8.81 3.47
CA GLY A 111 -10.12 8.60 3.38
C GLY A 111 -9.61 8.39 1.95
N LYS A 112 -8.48 7.68 1.78
CA LYS A 112 -7.93 7.31 0.48
C LYS A 112 -8.02 5.81 0.28
N SER A 113 -8.39 5.39 -0.94
CA SER A 113 -8.40 3.99 -1.34
C SER A 113 -7.05 3.32 -1.14
N ARG A 114 -7.06 2.05 -0.74
CA ARG A 114 -5.95 1.12 -0.99
C ARG A 114 -5.82 0.93 -2.50
N VAL A 115 -4.59 0.86 -2.99
CA VAL A 115 -4.22 0.58 -4.38
C VAL A 115 -3.15 -0.50 -4.33
N ILE A 116 -3.27 -1.56 -5.13
CA ILE A 116 -2.30 -2.65 -5.19
C ILE A 116 -2.09 -3.07 -6.64
N LEU A 117 -0.85 -3.27 -7.05
CA LEU A 117 -0.53 -4.02 -8.26
C LEU A 117 -0.68 -5.52 -7.98
N ASP A 118 -1.53 -6.23 -8.72
CA ASP A 118 -1.54 -7.68 -8.66
C ASP A 118 -0.28 -8.21 -9.34
N GLU A 119 0.74 -8.53 -8.54
CA GLU A 119 2.04 -8.97 -9.03
C GLU A 119 1.95 -10.25 -9.85
N GLU A 120 1.11 -11.23 -9.46
CA GLU A 120 0.99 -12.50 -10.17
C GLU A 120 0.33 -12.30 -11.54
N LYS A 121 -0.83 -11.63 -11.60
CA LYS A 121 -1.48 -11.26 -12.87
C LYS A 121 -0.58 -10.38 -13.73
N THR A 122 0.27 -9.54 -13.14
CA THR A 122 1.24 -8.70 -13.89
C THR A 122 2.35 -9.55 -14.49
N VAL A 123 3.00 -10.44 -13.72
CA VAL A 123 4.02 -11.36 -14.23
C VAL A 123 3.46 -12.22 -15.36
N GLN A 124 2.26 -12.80 -15.19
CA GLN A 124 1.63 -13.61 -16.25
C GLN A 124 1.31 -12.78 -17.51
N ARG A 125 0.88 -11.52 -17.37
CA ARG A 125 0.69 -10.60 -18.53
C ARG A 125 2.01 -10.32 -19.24
N LEU A 126 3.09 -10.03 -18.51
CA LEU A 126 4.40 -9.67 -19.09
C LEU A 126 5.11 -10.86 -19.74
N LEU A 127 4.94 -12.08 -19.22
CA LEU A 127 5.47 -13.31 -19.83
C LEU A 127 4.63 -13.79 -21.03
N GLY A 128 3.37 -13.40 -21.11
CA GLY A 128 2.44 -13.76 -22.19
C GLY A 128 2.40 -12.79 -23.38
N LEU A 129 3.28 -11.78 -23.44
CA LEU A 129 3.23 -10.74 -24.48
C LEU A 129 3.57 -11.28 -25.88
N THR A 130 2.78 -10.86 -26.86
CA THR A 130 2.94 -11.22 -28.27
C THR A 130 3.52 -10.07 -29.09
N ALA A 131 3.91 -10.36 -30.33
CA ALA A 131 4.32 -9.34 -31.30
C ALA A 131 3.22 -8.30 -31.63
N HIS A 132 1.96 -8.50 -31.21
CA HIS A 132 0.87 -7.55 -31.43
C HIS A 132 0.59 -6.62 -30.25
N ASP A 133 1.05 -6.94 -29.03
CA ASP A 133 0.78 -6.16 -27.83
C ASP A 133 1.65 -4.91 -27.75
N ASN A 134 1.05 -3.71 -27.80
CA ASN A 134 1.76 -2.42 -27.76
C ASN A 134 1.62 -1.72 -26.39
N ILE A 135 0.51 -1.97 -25.70
CA ILE A 135 0.12 -1.35 -24.43
C ILE A 135 -0.36 -2.45 -23.50
N VAL A 136 0.09 -2.43 -22.26
CA VAL A 136 -0.35 -3.34 -21.19
C VAL A 136 -0.94 -2.51 -20.07
N GLU A 137 -2.25 -2.63 -19.88
CA GLU A 137 -2.89 -2.14 -18.66
C GLU A 137 -2.43 -2.98 -17.47
N LEU A 138 -1.97 -2.32 -16.41
CA LEU A 138 -1.59 -3.00 -15.18
C LEU A 138 -2.83 -3.48 -14.41
N PRO A 139 -2.88 -4.73 -13.94
CA PRO A 139 -3.98 -5.25 -13.13
C PRO A 139 -3.89 -4.65 -11.72
N ILE A 140 -4.50 -3.49 -11.53
CA ILE A 140 -4.49 -2.75 -10.26
C ILE A 140 -5.83 -2.96 -9.54
N GLU A 141 -5.78 -3.44 -8.30
CA GLU A 141 -6.93 -3.57 -7.41
C GLU A 141 -7.06 -2.30 -6.53
N GLU A 142 -8.25 -1.70 -6.50
CA GLU A 142 -8.56 -0.54 -5.65
C GLU A 142 -9.61 -0.91 -4.58
N THR A 143 -9.27 -0.78 -3.30
CA THR A 143 -10.19 -0.99 -2.17
C THR A 143 -10.50 0.35 -1.48
N LYS A 144 -11.75 0.80 -1.52
CA LYS A 144 -12.19 2.05 -0.88
C LYS A 144 -12.57 1.81 0.59
N PRO A 145 -12.36 2.76 1.52
CA PRO A 145 -12.91 2.68 2.87
C PRO A 145 -14.43 2.48 2.80
N ASN A 146 -14.95 1.41 3.40
CA ASN A 146 -16.31 0.93 3.14
C ASN A 146 -17.38 1.52 4.07
N VAL A 147 -17.23 2.81 4.41
CA VAL A 147 -18.11 3.56 5.31
C VAL A 147 -18.85 4.68 4.58
N SER A 148 -20.13 4.85 4.93
CA SER A 148 -21.02 5.93 4.49
C SER A 148 -21.62 6.69 5.68
N ALA A 149 -22.26 7.84 5.41
CA ALA A 149 -22.92 8.65 6.44
C ALA A 149 -23.98 7.88 7.25
N GLU A 150 -24.68 6.95 6.59
CA GLU A 150 -25.67 6.07 7.20
C GLU A 150 -25.02 5.05 8.14
N THR A 151 -23.89 4.44 7.74
CA THR A 151 -23.20 3.42 8.55
C THR A 151 -22.51 3.98 9.80
N VAL A 152 -22.19 5.28 9.81
CA VAL A 152 -21.58 5.97 10.97
C VAL A 152 -22.60 6.69 11.85
N ASN A 153 -23.89 6.60 11.53
CA ASN A 153 -24.94 7.24 12.31
C ASN A 153 -25.01 6.65 13.74
N GLY A 154 -24.86 7.50 14.75
CA GLY A 154 -24.80 7.08 16.15
C GLY A 154 -23.53 6.32 16.56
N ILE A 155 -22.45 6.33 15.74
CA ILE A 155 -21.19 5.63 16.04
C ILE A 155 -20.53 6.07 17.35
N THR A 156 -20.89 7.24 17.87
CA THR A 156 -20.44 7.80 19.15
C THR A 156 -21.18 7.27 20.38
N ASN A 157 -22.26 6.49 20.21
CA ASN A 157 -23.17 6.16 21.31
C ASN A 157 -22.61 5.15 22.33
N THR A 158 -21.73 4.23 21.91
CA THR A 158 -21.25 3.13 22.76
C THR A 158 -19.72 3.07 22.79
N VAL A 159 -19.11 3.10 23.98
CA VAL A 159 -17.68 2.76 24.15
C VAL A 159 -17.56 1.24 24.23
N ILE A 160 -16.96 0.61 23.23
CA ILE A 160 -16.69 -0.85 23.21
C ILE A 160 -15.28 -1.20 23.73
N GLY A 161 -14.38 -0.21 23.81
CA GLY A 161 -13.10 -0.34 24.49
C GLY A 161 -12.55 1.03 24.91
N SER A 162 -11.91 1.12 26.08
CA SER A 162 -11.18 2.34 26.50
C SER A 162 -9.93 1.98 27.29
N TYR A 163 -8.85 2.72 27.06
CA TYR A 163 -7.66 2.68 27.89
C TYR A 163 -7.05 4.07 28.09
N LYS A 164 -6.50 4.30 29.27
CA LYS A 164 -5.95 5.59 29.72
C LYS A 164 -4.56 5.40 30.31
N THR A 165 -3.62 6.27 29.97
CA THR A 165 -2.29 6.37 30.60
C THR A 165 -1.98 7.79 31.05
N SER A 166 -1.05 7.93 31.98
CA SER A 166 -0.61 9.23 32.52
C SER A 166 0.83 9.55 32.11
N PHE A 167 1.14 10.82 31.96
CA PHE A 167 2.46 11.36 31.65
C PHE A 167 2.69 12.62 32.48
N ASP A 168 3.96 13.03 32.66
CA ASP A 168 4.27 14.27 33.38
C ASP A 168 3.91 15.50 32.52
N PRO A 169 2.95 16.35 32.93
CA PRO A 169 2.53 17.54 32.18
C PRO A 169 3.54 18.69 32.28
N SER A 170 4.55 18.61 33.16
CA SER A 170 5.67 19.57 33.21
C SER A 170 6.64 19.39 32.05
N VAL A 171 6.83 18.15 31.57
CA VAL A 171 7.71 17.80 30.45
C VAL A 171 7.04 18.19 29.12
N LYS A 172 7.11 19.48 28.78
CA LYS A 172 6.36 20.09 27.67
C LYS A 172 6.62 19.41 26.32
N GLY A 173 7.85 19.01 26.03
CA GLY A 173 8.16 18.25 24.81
C GLY A 173 7.35 16.95 24.68
N ARG A 174 7.31 16.14 25.75
CA ARG A 174 6.54 14.89 25.79
C ARG A 174 5.03 15.16 25.69
N SER A 175 4.53 16.15 26.43
CA SER A 175 3.12 16.55 26.39
C SER A 175 2.67 16.97 25.00
N THR A 176 3.47 17.79 24.30
CA THR A 176 3.22 18.19 22.91
C THR A 176 3.25 16.99 21.96
N ASN A 177 4.25 16.11 22.06
CA ASN A 177 4.37 14.93 21.20
C ASN A 177 3.19 13.96 21.34
N ILE A 178 2.69 13.77 22.56
CA ILE A 178 1.50 12.95 22.84
C ILE A 178 0.25 13.62 22.24
N ALA A 179 0.07 14.94 22.43
CA ALA A 179 -1.07 15.68 21.89
C ALA A 179 -1.11 15.67 20.35
N ILE A 180 0.03 15.91 19.67
CA ILE A 180 0.11 15.86 18.19
C ILE A 180 -0.23 14.45 17.71
N SER A 181 0.43 13.42 18.23
CA SER A 181 0.25 12.05 17.74
C SER A 181 -1.14 11.46 18.01
N ALA A 182 -1.78 11.82 19.12
CA ALA A 182 -3.17 11.44 19.38
C ALA A 182 -4.14 12.06 18.36
N LYS A 183 -3.97 13.36 18.06
CA LYS A 183 -4.80 14.09 17.09
C LYS A 183 -4.75 13.49 15.69
N GLU A 184 -3.63 12.89 15.28
CA GLU A 184 -3.50 12.29 13.95
C GLU A 184 -4.40 11.06 13.74
N PHE A 185 -4.81 10.34 14.80
CA PHE A 185 -5.81 9.26 14.70
C PHE A 185 -7.13 9.55 15.44
N ASP A 186 -7.33 10.76 15.92
CA ASP A 186 -8.62 11.20 16.43
C ASP A 186 -9.69 11.16 15.33
N GLN A 187 -10.90 10.72 15.74
CA GLN A 187 -12.10 10.57 14.91
C GLN A 187 -11.93 9.67 13.68
N VAL A 188 -10.89 8.82 13.64
CA VAL A 188 -10.69 7.81 12.59
C VAL A 188 -11.79 6.76 12.63
N VAL A 189 -12.44 6.52 11.50
CA VAL A 189 -13.46 5.49 11.31
C VAL A 189 -12.90 4.36 10.46
N LEU A 190 -13.11 3.11 10.92
CA LEU A 190 -12.76 1.87 10.24
C LEU A 190 -14.04 1.07 10.02
N GLY A 191 -14.42 0.83 8.76
CA GLY A 191 -15.52 -0.08 8.44
C GLY A 191 -15.12 -1.56 8.50
N PRO A 192 -16.03 -2.50 8.21
CA PRO A 192 -15.76 -3.93 8.28
C PRO A 192 -14.58 -4.37 7.40
N GLY A 193 -13.53 -4.93 8.00
CA GLY A 193 -12.30 -5.32 7.32
C GLY A 193 -11.28 -4.21 7.06
N ASP A 194 -11.60 -2.93 7.34
CA ASP A 194 -10.64 -1.83 7.22
C ASP A 194 -9.47 -2.02 8.20
N ARG A 195 -8.28 -1.58 7.76
CA ARG A 195 -7.01 -1.74 8.50
C ARG A 195 -6.46 -0.39 8.95
N PHE A 196 -5.92 -0.36 10.16
CA PHE A 196 -5.23 0.79 10.73
C PHE A 196 -3.75 0.46 10.96
N TYR A 197 -2.86 1.26 10.39
CA TYR A 197 -1.41 1.18 10.57
C TYR A 197 -0.92 2.47 11.25
N PHE A 198 -0.40 2.37 12.47
CA PHE A 198 -0.12 3.53 13.33
C PHE A 198 0.85 4.52 12.70
N ASN A 199 1.95 4.03 12.12
CA ASN A 199 2.91 4.88 11.44
C ASN A 199 2.28 5.57 10.22
N LEU A 200 1.51 4.88 9.38
CA LEU A 200 0.86 5.48 8.22
C LEU A 200 -0.03 6.68 8.60
N VAL A 201 -0.80 6.55 9.68
CA VAL A 201 -1.74 7.59 10.13
C VAL A 201 -1.03 8.71 10.90
N VAL A 202 -0.06 8.38 11.76
CA VAL A 202 0.66 9.38 12.60
C VAL A 202 1.80 10.07 11.84
N GLY A 203 2.34 9.45 10.79
CA GLY A 203 3.43 9.94 9.94
C GLY A 203 4.78 10.10 10.64
N GLU A 204 5.78 10.67 9.96
CA GLU A 204 7.12 10.88 10.52
C GLU A 204 7.18 11.91 11.65
N ARG A 205 8.06 11.70 12.63
CA ARG A 205 8.16 12.54 13.84
C ARG A 205 9.24 13.61 13.63
N THR A 206 8.91 14.68 12.93
CA THR A 206 9.85 15.78 12.60
C THR A 206 9.51 17.11 13.28
N THR A 207 10.51 17.99 13.38
CA THR A 207 10.38 19.35 13.93
C THR A 207 9.40 20.23 13.15
N GLU A 208 9.29 20.03 11.83
CA GLU A 208 8.43 20.80 10.92
C GLU A 208 6.96 20.43 11.11
N ARG A 209 6.69 19.21 11.58
CA ARG A 209 5.37 18.75 12.05
C ARG A 209 5.10 19.11 13.52
N GLY A 210 5.96 19.93 14.12
CA GLY A 210 5.81 20.43 15.50
C GLY A 210 6.25 19.45 16.59
N TYR A 211 6.83 18.29 16.25
CA TYR A 211 7.35 17.38 17.26
C TYR A 211 8.59 17.98 17.94
N GLN A 212 8.64 17.82 19.25
CA GLN A 212 9.63 18.43 20.13
C GLN A 212 10.60 17.37 20.69
N LYS A 213 11.76 17.84 21.15
CA LYS A 213 12.71 17.03 21.93
C LYS A 213 12.06 16.53 23.21
N ALA A 214 12.17 15.23 23.48
CA ALA A 214 11.83 14.63 24.76
C ALA A 214 12.55 13.28 24.92
N MET A 215 12.53 12.71 26.12
CA MET A 215 13.14 11.40 26.36
C MET A 215 12.38 10.26 25.65
N GLU A 216 13.12 9.50 24.85
CA GLU A 216 12.70 8.27 24.18
C GLU A 216 13.62 7.09 24.54
N ILE A 217 13.34 5.90 24.02
CA ILE A 217 14.12 4.69 24.30
C ILE A 217 14.76 4.17 23.01
N VAL A 218 16.08 4.33 22.90
CA VAL A 218 16.90 3.82 21.78
C VAL A 218 17.91 2.84 22.34
N ASN A 219 18.09 1.68 21.71
CA ASN A 219 19.06 0.64 22.12
C ASN A 219 18.99 0.26 23.61
N LYS A 220 17.78 0.25 24.19
CA LYS A 220 17.44 -0.01 25.61
C LYS A 220 17.74 1.14 26.57
N GLU A 221 18.31 2.26 26.13
CA GLU A 221 18.71 3.41 26.95
C GLU A 221 17.77 4.61 26.72
N PHE A 222 17.71 5.50 27.71
CA PHE A 222 16.94 6.74 27.59
C PHE A 222 17.80 7.83 26.94
N VAL A 223 17.39 8.31 25.76
CA VAL A 223 18.06 9.37 25.01
C VAL A 223 17.08 10.51 24.71
N GLU A 224 17.58 11.73 24.48
CA GLU A 224 16.75 12.83 24.00
C GLU A 224 16.60 12.74 22.47
N GLY A 225 15.36 12.62 21.98
CA GLY A 225 15.04 12.53 20.56
C GLY A 225 13.77 13.30 20.19
N ILE A 226 13.52 13.46 18.89
CA ILE A 226 12.31 14.13 18.38
C ILE A 226 11.15 13.13 18.38
N GLY A 227 10.09 13.43 19.12
CA GLY A 227 8.98 12.49 19.29
C GLY A 227 9.05 11.60 20.54
N GLY A 228 9.89 11.92 21.52
CA GLY A 228 9.81 11.24 22.82
C GLY A 228 8.41 11.33 23.44
N GLY A 229 7.84 10.17 23.76
CA GLY A 229 6.43 10.01 24.19
C GLY A 229 5.56 9.18 23.24
N ILE A 230 5.91 9.05 21.96
CA ILE A 230 5.10 8.40 20.91
C ILE A 230 4.69 6.94 21.22
N CYS A 231 5.59 6.16 21.83
CA CYS A 231 5.28 4.77 22.22
C CYS A 231 4.20 4.68 23.32
N GLN A 232 3.95 5.76 24.08
CA GLN A 232 2.85 5.83 25.04
C GLN A 232 1.51 6.03 24.31
N THR A 233 1.48 6.84 23.26
CA THR A 233 0.28 7.03 22.42
C THR A 233 -0.14 5.72 21.76
N SER A 234 0.79 5.01 21.11
CA SER A 234 0.51 3.70 20.47
C SER A 234 0.17 2.60 21.49
N SER A 235 0.83 2.56 22.65
CA SER A 235 0.46 1.62 23.71
C SER A 235 -0.95 1.89 24.27
N THR A 236 -1.34 3.16 24.41
CA THR A 236 -2.68 3.53 24.88
C THR A 236 -3.75 3.12 23.86
N LEU A 237 -3.51 3.36 22.57
CA LEU A 237 -4.36 2.86 21.49
C LEU A 237 -4.45 1.33 21.47
N TYR A 238 -3.33 0.62 21.54
CA TYR A 238 -3.29 -0.86 21.54
C TYR A 238 -4.21 -1.45 22.62
N ASN A 239 -4.14 -0.96 23.86
CA ASN A 239 -4.99 -1.49 24.93
C ASN A 239 -6.49 -1.16 24.73
N ALA A 240 -6.83 -0.03 24.10
CA ALA A 240 -8.22 0.30 23.78
C ALA A 240 -8.78 -0.61 22.66
N VAL A 241 -7.97 -0.85 21.63
CA VAL A 241 -8.23 -1.75 20.49
C VAL A 241 -8.36 -3.21 20.94
N GLU A 242 -7.46 -3.67 21.81
CA GLU A 242 -7.48 -5.01 22.41
C GLU A 242 -8.75 -5.22 23.26
N LYS A 243 -9.14 -4.24 24.09
CA LYS A 243 -10.39 -4.28 24.87
C LYS A 243 -11.65 -4.31 24.02
N ALA A 244 -11.65 -3.66 22.86
CA ALA A 244 -12.74 -3.75 21.89
C ALA A 244 -12.77 -5.09 21.12
N GLY A 245 -11.80 -5.97 21.34
CA GLY A 245 -11.69 -7.26 20.67
C GLY A 245 -11.47 -7.13 19.17
N LEU A 246 -10.74 -6.11 18.73
CA LEU A 246 -10.30 -5.94 17.34
C LEU A 246 -9.07 -6.81 17.05
N GLU A 247 -8.86 -7.15 15.77
CA GLU A 247 -7.78 -8.07 15.36
C GLU A 247 -6.43 -7.36 15.34
N ILE A 248 -5.48 -7.80 16.17
CA ILE A 248 -4.10 -7.28 16.18
C ILE A 248 -3.27 -7.99 15.10
N ILE A 249 -2.79 -7.23 14.11
CA ILE A 249 -1.97 -7.73 12.99
C ILE A 249 -0.48 -7.65 13.31
N GLU A 250 -0.03 -6.51 13.86
CA GLU A 250 1.38 -6.29 14.21
C GLU A 250 1.46 -5.52 15.54
N ARG A 251 2.24 -6.05 16.50
CA ARG A 251 2.49 -5.41 17.79
C ARG A 251 3.84 -5.84 18.35
N HIS A 252 4.75 -4.88 18.53
CA HIS A 252 6.07 -5.12 19.12
C HIS A 252 6.10 -4.79 20.61
N ASN A 253 6.88 -5.55 21.38
CA ASN A 253 7.20 -5.23 22.79
C ASN A 253 8.49 -4.40 22.87
N HIS A 254 8.61 -3.60 23.92
CA HIS A 254 9.86 -2.98 24.35
C HIS A 254 10.76 -4.04 24.99
N SER A 255 12.07 -3.77 24.96
CA SER A 255 13.10 -4.65 25.54
C SER A 255 13.30 -4.46 27.06
N ARG A 256 12.57 -3.53 27.68
CA ARG A 256 12.56 -3.16 29.11
C ARG A 256 11.17 -2.63 29.47
N SER A 257 10.83 -2.63 30.77
CA SER A 257 9.60 -1.97 31.26
C SER A 257 9.67 -0.45 31.08
N ILE A 258 8.51 0.18 30.85
CA ILE A 258 8.39 1.58 30.41
C ILE A 258 7.52 2.45 31.34
N GLY A 259 7.00 1.89 32.43
CA GLY A 259 6.31 2.60 33.51
C GLY A 259 4.87 3.07 33.24
N TYR A 260 4.54 3.45 31.99
CA TYR A 260 3.20 3.97 31.65
C TYR A 260 2.15 2.89 31.29
N VAL A 261 2.54 1.62 31.18
CA VAL A 261 1.65 0.45 31.01
C VAL A 261 2.25 -0.78 31.72
N PRO A 262 1.42 -1.78 32.09
CA PRO A 262 1.90 -3.08 32.56
C PRO A 262 2.80 -3.82 31.55
N ALA A 263 3.57 -4.79 32.05
CA ALA A 263 4.35 -5.68 31.20
C ALA A 263 3.45 -6.43 30.21
N GLY A 264 3.86 -6.50 28.93
CA GLY A 264 3.08 -7.13 27.88
C GLY A 264 1.85 -6.34 27.41
N LYS A 265 1.67 -5.09 27.87
CA LYS A 265 0.60 -4.16 27.46
C LYS A 265 1.11 -2.93 26.71
N ASP A 266 2.21 -3.08 26.00
CA ASP A 266 2.94 -2.02 25.31
C ASP A 266 3.07 -2.28 23.80
N ALA A 267 3.00 -1.23 22.98
CA ALA A 267 3.19 -1.31 21.53
C ALA A 267 4.34 -0.38 21.12
N THR A 268 5.54 -0.93 20.91
CA THR A 268 6.67 -0.15 20.40
C THR A 268 6.46 0.19 18.92
N VAL A 269 6.60 1.46 18.56
CA VAL A 269 6.61 1.93 17.17
C VAL A 269 7.88 2.72 16.88
N ALA A 270 8.41 2.56 15.67
CA ALA A 270 9.56 3.30 15.14
C ALA A 270 9.33 3.55 13.65
N TRP A 271 9.47 4.80 13.21
CA TRP A 271 9.25 5.17 11.81
C TRP A 271 10.15 4.35 10.88
N GLY A 272 9.59 3.89 9.76
CA GLY A 272 10.29 3.02 8.80
C GLY A 272 10.63 1.59 9.25
N PHE A 273 10.32 1.18 10.50
CA PHE A 273 10.75 -0.15 10.99
C PHE A 273 9.71 -0.93 11.83
N LYS A 274 9.21 -0.38 12.93
CA LYS A 274 8.24 -1.05 13.82
C LYS A 274 6.90 -0.34 13.78
N ASP A 275 5.82 -1.06 13.57
CA ASP A 275 4.49 -0.47 13.55
C ASP A 275 3.55 -1.12 14.58
N PHE A 276 2.40 -0.48 14.79
CA PHE A 276 1.26 -1.08 15.44
C PHE A 276 0.12 -1.15 14.42
N LYS A 277 -0.33 -2.37 14.10
CA LYS A 277 -1.32 -2.63 13.03
C LYS A 277 -2.46 -3.46 13.56
N PHE A 278 -3.69 -3.10 13.20
CA PHE A 278 -4.89 -3.87 13.51
C PHE A 278 -5.95 -3.76 12.41
N ALA A 279 -6.93 -4.66 12.41
CA ALA A 279 -8.11 -4.62 11.56
C ALA A 279 -9.39 -4.47 12.39
N ASN A 280 -10.40 -3.82 11.81
CA ASN A 280 -11.76 -3.97 12.27
C ASN A 280 -12.32 -5.31 11.79
N ASN A 281 -12.27 -6.34 12.64
CA ASN A 281 -12.84 -7.66 12.38
C ASN A 281 -14.33 -7.79 12.76
N LYS A 282 -15.03 -6.66 12.97
CA LYS A 282 -16.49 -6.63 13.18
C LYS A 282 -17.22 -6.46 11.84
N ASP A 283 -18.50 -6.78 11.86
CA ASP A 283 -19.47 -6.55 10.79
C ASP A 283 -20.06 -5.12 10.76
N PHE A 284 -19.71 -4.29 11.76
CA PHE A 284 -20.09 -2.87 11.86
C PHE A 284 -18.86 -1.93 11.93
N PRO A 285 -18.99 -0.64 11.55
CA PRO A 285 -17.89 0.33 11.68
C PRO A 285 -17.57 0.69 13.14
N VAL A 286 -16.30 0.95 13.40
CA VAL A 286 -15.79 1.45 14.69
C VAL A 286 -15.08 2.78 14.51
N MET A 287 -15.12 3.65 15.52
CA MET A 287 -14.42 4.94 15.52
C MET A 287 -13.43 5.04 16.67
N LEU A 288 -12.23 5.53 16.39
CA LEU A 288 -11.24 5.93 17.38
C LEU A 288 -11.53 7.36 17.86
N LYS A 289 -11.53 7.58 19.17
CA LYS A 289 -11.58 8.92 19.78
C LYS A 289 -10.46 9.05 20.80
N THR A 290 -9.79 10.18 20.79
CA THR A 290 -8.69 10.49 21.70
C THR A 290 -9.07 11.64 22.63
N ILE A 291 -8.56 11.59 23.86
CA ILE A 291 -8.76 12.63 24.86
C ILE A 291 -7.41 12.86 25.53
N VAL A 292 -6.75 13.97 25.20
CA VAL A 292 -5.47 14.36 25.81
C VAL A 292 -5.69 15.55 26.74
N ASP A 293 -5.46 15.32 28.03
CA ASP A 293 -5.46 16.34 29.06
C ASP A 293 -4.00 16.73 29.35
N GLN A 294 -3.57 17.87 28.80
CA GLN A 294 -2.22 18.40 28.99
C GLN A 294 -2.03 19.13 30.34
N VAL A 295 -3.10 19.30 31.14
CA VAL A 295 -3.05 19.93 32.47
C VAL A 295 -2.84 18.86 33.54
N ASN A 296 -3.69 17.83 33.56
CA ASN A 296 -3.58 16.69 34.48
C ASN A 296 -2.63 15.60 33.97
N GLY A 297 -2.10 15.73 32.75
CA GLY A 297 -1.09 14.82 32.19
C GLY A 297 -1.65 13.43 31.88
N THR A 298 -2.74 13.34 31.12
CA THR A 298 -3.32 12.03 30.75
C THR A 298 -3.69 11.95 29.27
N ILE A 299 -3.61 10.75 28.71
CA ILE A 299 -4.17 10.40 27.40
C ILE A 299 -5.10 9.21 27.58
N GLU A 300 -6.33 9.34 27.09
CA GLU A 300 -7.29 8.25 26.93
C GLU A 300 -7.57 8.03 25.44
N VAL A 301 -7.70 6.76 25.04
CA VAL A 301 -8.20 6.36 23.74
C VAL A 301 -9.43 5.49 23.94
N GLN A 302 -10.50 5.84 23.23
CA GLN A 302 -11.77 5.14 23.21
C GLN A 302 -12.00 4.56 21.82
N VAL A 303 -12.46 3.32 21.76
CA VAL A 303 -13.04 2.69 20.56
C VAL A 303 -14.55 2.73 20.74
N LEU A 304 -15.22 3.39 19.79
CA LEU A 304 -16.65 3.68 19.80
C LEU A 304 -17.36 2.90 18.69
N ALA A 305 -18.61 2.55 18.92
CA ALA A 305 -19.49 1.93 17.94
C ALA A 305 -20.95 2.38 18.13
N ALA A 306 -21.77 2.17 17.08
CA ALA A 306 -23.21 2.39 17.16
C ALA A 306 -23.85 1.47 18.22
N SER A 307 -24.89 1.93 18.90
CA SER A 307 -25.65 1.11 19.86
C SER A 307 -26.55 0.11 19.16
N LYS A 308 -25.95 -0.92 18.54
CA LYS A 308 -26.62 -2.10 17.97
C LYS A 308 -25.61 -3.23 17.74
N ILE A 309 -25.66 -4.23 18.62
CA ILE A 309 -25.56 -5.65 18.29
C ILE A 309 -26.83 -6.28 18.89
#